data_AF-A0A960TAM0-F1
#
_entry.id   AF-A0A960TAM0-F1
#
_cell.length_a   1.000
_cell.length_b   1.000
_cell.length_c   1.000
_cell.angle_alpha   90.00
_cell.angle_beta   90.00
_cell.angle_gamma   90.00
#
_symmetry.space_group_name_H-M   'P 1'
#
loop_
_entity.id
_entity.type
_entity.pdbx_description
1 polymer ?
#
loop_
_entity_poly.entity_id
_entity_poly.type
_entity_poly.pdbx_seq_one_letter_code
_entity_poly.pdbx_strand_id
1 'polypeptide(L)'
;MAFFREPGRGRVPAAILSVIIFAAFLLFGPSPTEAAPVSRILPDPYYPQKPEGQLRLNYYYDRSGRWVKFSDWIPFQQKKYHPHFFEDYYELYGLPQGYRVTELKENIYFLYLAQSAPFRHPRNSLCKIETEEQYHKYRNLMFMQVHLMIMRMYLRLGSLFDKRHLYFHDLDFADDLEISFLIARTYYEEAEKYWASAKRYAQEADKHRFEIDLPTIETTRFEIVTGELDFQRIIHRHKKRVNAKLAVVDEFLDKEGRPRPVKLRMLKDIQNMYNEDFTADPLQMPRLNEEWNEKPLFPEIPAPEEGGLP
;
A
#
# COMPACT_ATOMS: atom_id res chain seq x y z
N MET A 1 30.58 86.03 -46.43
CA MET A 1 29.92 85.23 -47.48
C MET A 1 29.58 83.89 -46.83
N ALA A 2 28.35 83.47 -46.56
CA ALA A 2 27.05 83.75 -47.16
C ALA A 2 25.96 83.70 -46.07
N PHE A 3 25.02 84.65 -46.18
CA PHE A 3 23.56 84.56 -45.99
C PHE A 3 22.98 83.91 -44.71
N PHE A 4 22.37 84.72 -43.82
CA PHE A 4 20.92 85.04 -43.73
C PHE A 4 20.10 83.85 -43.17
N ARG A 5 19.17 83.96 -42.21
CA ARG A 5 18.42 85.07 -41.62
C ARG A 5 17.71 84.51 -40.36
N GLU A 6 17.70 85.32 -39.30
CA GLU A 6 16.82 85.31 -38.11
C GLU A 6 15.29 85.26 -38.42
N PRO A 7 14.35 85.35 -37.44
CA PRO A 7 14.30 84.93 -36.02
C PRO A 7 12.93 84.34 -35.59
N GLY A 8 12.73 83.97 -34.32
CA GLY A 8 11.38 83.68 -33.81
C GLY A 8 11.24 83.46 -32.29
N ARG A 9 11.14 84.57 -31.55
CA ARG A 9 10.78 84.70 -30.12
C ARG A 9 9.72 83.72 -29.57
N GLY A 10 9.87 83.37 -28.29
CA GLY A 10 8.71 83.20 -27.39
C GLY A 10 8.93 82.30 -26.17
N ARG A 11 9.42 82.86 -25.06
CA ARG A 11 9.35 82.23 -23.71
C ARG A 11 7.94 82.40 -23.11
N VAL A 12 7.32 81.35 -22.57
CA VAL A 12 6.65 81.34 -21.25
C VAL A 12 6.62 79.89 -20.69
N PRO A 13 6.96 79.65 -19.41
CA PRO A 13 6.87 78.32 -18.79
C PRO A 13 5.46 78.05 -18.25
N ALA A 14 4.84 76.93 -18.63
CA ALA A 14 3.54 76.51 -18.12
C ALA A 14 3.68 75.24 -17.25
N ALA A 15 4.47 75.34 -16.18
CA ALA A 15 4.04 74.71 -14.93
C ALA A 15 2.89 75.58 -14.39
N ILE A 16 1.86 74.99 -13.77
CA ILE A 16 0.60 75.61 -13.27
C ILE A 16 -0.66 75.33 -14.12
N LEU A 17 -0.69 74.24 -14.91
CA LEU A 17 -1.96 73.71 -15.47
C LEU A 17 -2.30 72.27 -15.05
N SER A 18 -1.64 71.75 -14.02
CA SER A 18 -1.87 70.38 -13.51
C SER A 18 -2.59 70.31 -12.15
N VAL A 19 -3.01 71.43 -11.56
CA VAL A 19 -3.62 71.44 -10.20
C VAL A 19 -5.13 71.72 -10.21
N ILE A 20 -5.72 72.14 -11.33
CA ILE A 20 -7.17 72.46 -11.39
C ILE A 20 -8.00 71.32 -12.01
N ILE A 21 -7.39 70.31 -12.61
CA ILE A 21 -8.11 69.12 -13.11
C ILE A 21 -8.30 68.05 -12.02
N PHE A 22 -7.58 68.14 -10.90
CA PHE A 22 -7.69 67.18 -9.78
C PHE A 22 -8.80 67.49 -8.77
N ALA A 23 -9.44 68.66 -8.84
CA ALA A 23 -10.51 69.05 -7.91
C ALA A 23 -11.94 68.80 -8.45
N ALA A 24 -12.10 68.45 -9.72
CA ALA A 24 -13.41 68.14 -10.31
C ALA A 24 -13.80 66.65 -10.27
N PHE A 25 -12.88 65.76 -9.87
CA PHE A 25 -13.12 64.31 -9.78
C PHE A 25 -13.52 63.81 -8.37
N LEU A 26 -13.72 64.72 -7.42
CA LEU A 26 -14.09 64.39 -6.03
C LEU A 26 -15.57 64.67 -5.68
N LEU A 27 -16.41 65.05 -6.66
CA LEU A 27 -17.83 65.35 -6.42
C LEU A 27 -18.84 64.52 -7.23
N PHE A 28 -18.37 63.55 -8.03
CA PHE A 28 -19.24 62.55 -8.65
C PHE A 28 -18.58 61.17 -8.56
N GLY A 29 -18.59 60.60 -7.36
CA GLY A 29 -18.29 59.18 -7.19
C GLY A 29 -19.40 58.36 -7.86
N PRO A 30 -19.10 57.45 -8.80
CA PRO A 30 -20.08 56.45 -9.19
C PRO A 30 -20.40 55.62 -7.94
N SER A 31 -21.69 55.47 -7.66
CA SER A 31 -22.19 54.52 -6.68
C SER A 31 -21.58 53.14 -6.96
N PRO A 32 -21.32 52.31 -5.94
CA PRO A 32 -20.92 50.92 -6.18
C PRO A 32 -22.15 50.20 -6.72
N THR A 33 -22.38 50.29 -8.03
CA THR A 33 -23.09 49.25 -8.74
C THR A 33 -22.19 48.03 -8.66
N GLU A 34 -22.60 47.08 -7.81
CA GLU A 34 -22.10 45.72 -7.79
C GLU A 34 -22.03 45.21 -9.23
N ALA A 35 -20.85 45.26 -9.83
CA ALA A 35 -20.52 44.36 -10.91
C ALA A 35 -20.26 42.98 -10.29
N ALA A 36 -21.34 42.37 -9.77
CA ALA A 36 -21.34 40.94 -9.56
C ALA A 36 -21.01 40.30 -10.92
N PRO A 37 -20.09 39.32 -10.99
CA PRO A 37 -19.95 38.54 -12.19
C PRO A 37 -21.32 37.95 -12.49
N VAL A 38 -21.91 38.32 -13.62
CA VAL A 38 -23.09 37.66 -14.17
C VAL A 38 -22.64 36.28 -14.64
N SER A 39 -22.25 35.41 -13.71
CA SER A 39 -22.45 33.99 -13.90
C SER A 39 -23.95 33.83 -13.99
N ARG A 40 -24.47 33.65 -15.20
CA ARG A 40 -25.83 33.15 -15.41
C ARG A 40 -25.88 31.77 -14.78
N ILE A 41 -26.13 31.70 -13.48
CA ILE A 41 -26.53 30.47 -12.82
C ILE A 41 -27.94 30.24 -13.36
N LEU A 42 -28.09 29.37 -14.35
CA LEU A 42 -29.40 28.82 -14.63
C LEU A 42 -29.87 28.15 -13.34
N PRO A 43 -31.01 28.53 -12.75
CA PRO A 43 -31.56 27.79 -11.64
C PRO A 43 -31.83 26.36 -12.12
N ASP A 44 -31.19 25.38 -11.49
CA ASP A 44 -31.45 23.98 -11.76
C ASP A 44 -32.90 23.68 -11.36
N PRO A 45 -33.79 23.28 -12.30
CA PRO A 45 -35.19 23.04 -12.00
C PRO A 45 -35.40 21.87 -11.02
N TYR A 46 -34.34 21.09 -10.76
CA TYR A 46 -34.41 19.94 -9.87
C TYR A 46 -34.01 20.24 -8.41
N TYR A 47 -33.44 21.42 -8.08
CA TYR A 47 -32.95 21.72 -6.72
C TYR A 47 -33.21 23.16 -6.21
N PRO A 48 -33.70 23.33 -4.97
CA PRO A 48 -33.91 24.65 -4.37
C PRO A 48 -32.59 25.28 -3.88
N GLN A 49 -32.38 26.57 -4.17
CA GLN A 49 -31.12 27.29 -3.93
C GLN A 49 -30.89 27.74 -2.47
N LYS A 50 -31.90 27.64 -1.60
CA LYS A 50 -31.78 27.89 -0.16
C LYS A 50 -32.60 26.85 0.63
N PRO A 51 -31.99 26.06 1.52
CA PRO A 51 -32.75 25.15 2.38
C PRO A 51 -33.45 25.94 3.48
N GLU A 52 -34.77 25.80 3.58
CA GLU A 52 -35.56 26.31 4.70
C GLU A 52 -35.50 25.27 5.84
N GLY A 53 -34.81 25.58 6.95
CA GLY A 53 -34.84 24.73 8.14
C GLY A 53 -33.73 24.99 9.17
N GLN A 54 -34.04 24.77 10.46
CA GLN A 54 -33.06 24.79 11.55
C GLN A 54 -32.24 23.50 11.59
N LEU A 55 -30.91 23.63 11.63
CA LEU A 55 -29.97 22.52 11.78
C LEU A 55 -30.14 21.86 13.16
N ARG A 56 -30.36 20.53 13.20
CA ARG A 56 -30.32 19.72 14.43
C ARG A 56 -29.22 18.67 14.34
N LEU A 57 -28.35 18.62 15.34
CA LEU A 57 -27.06 17.91 15.29
C LEU A 57 -27.10 16.37 15.42
N ASN A 58 -28.25 15.72 15.66
CA ASN A 58 -28.26 14.38 16.28
C ASN A 58 -28.93 13.18 15.52
N TYR A 59 -29.25 13.21 14.20
CA TYR A 59 -29.88 12.01 13.55
C TYR A 59 -29.35 11.66 12.14
N TYR A 60 -29.72 10.45 11.66
CA TYR A 60 -29.25 9.67 10.48
C TYR A 60 -30.09 9.88 9.20
N TYR A 61 -29.59 9.41 8.04
CA TYR A 61 -30.09 9.83 6.73
C TYR A 61 -30.09 8.74 5.63
N ASP A 62 -31.20 8.68 4.88
CA ASP A 62 -31.48 7.80 3.74
C ASP A 62 -31.24 8.52 2.39
N ARG A 63 -31.04 7.78 1.28
CA ARG A 63 -30.64 8.28 -0.06
C ARG A 63 -31.69 9.16 -0.76
N SER A 64 -32.82 9.41 -0.11
CA SER A 64 -33.96 10.22 -0.59
C SER A 64 -33.79 11.74 -0.38
N GLY A 65 -32.63 12.20 0.12
CA GLY A 65 -32.29 13.62 0.17
C GLY A 65 -32.99 14.41 1.28
N ARG A 66 -33.68 13.75 2.21
CA ARG A 66 -34.06 14.37 3.47
C ARG A 66 -32.93 14.19 4.47
N TRP A 67 -32.12 15.25 4.50
CA TRP A 67 -31.08 15.54 5.47
C TRP A 67 -29.86 14.58 5.30
N VAL A 68 -28.59 14.97 5.53
CA VAL A 68 -27.36 14.13 5.39
C VAL A 68 -26.34 14.49 6.50
N LYS A 69 -25.57 13.52 7.05
CA LYS A 69 -24.56 13.80 8.09
C LYS A 69 -23.47 14.63 7.42
N PHE A 70 -22.93 15.64 8.12
CA PHE A 70 -21.89 16.48 7.53
C PHE A 70 -20.70 15.68 6.98
N SER A 71 -20.35 14.53 7.60
CA SER A 71 -19.32 13.59 7.11
C SER A 71 -19.63 13.01 5.72
N ASP A 72 -20.90 12.80 5.41
CA ASP A 72 -21.38 12.25 4.15
C ASP A 72 -21.74 13.37 3.15
N TRP A 73 -21.81 14.63 3.60
CA TRP A 73 -22.00 15.82 2.75
C TRP A 73 -20.67 16.37 2.21
N ILE A 74 -19.52 15.94 2.73
CA ILE A 74 -18.24 16.18 2.08
C ILE A 74 -18.38 15.59 0.66
N PRO A 75 -18.22 16.39 -0.41
CA PRO A 75 -18.48 15.90 -1.76
C PRO A 75 -17.67 14.62 -1.99
N PHE A 76 -18.40 13.52 -2.26
CA PHE A 76 -17.91 12.16 -2.52
C PHE A 76 -16.87 12.04 -3.65
N GLN A 77 -16.43 13.17 -4.22
CA GLN A 77 -15.23 13.23 -5.01
C GLN A 77 -13.99 13.41 -4.11
N GLN A 78 -13.78 12.45 -3.20
CA GLN A 78 -12.39 12.03 -3.03
C GLN A 78 -11.95 11.59 -4.43
N LYS A 79 -11.13 12.39 -5.11
CA LYS A 79 -10.56 11.99 -6.39
C LYS A 79 -9.87 10.65 -6.13
N LYS A 80 -10.49 9.55 -6.57
CA LYS A 80 -9.85 8.24 -6.55
C LYS A 80 -8.63 8.40 -7.44
N TYR A 81 -7.46 8.52 -6.83
CA TYR A 81 -6.24 8.67 -7.58
C TYR A 81 -6.04 7.36 -8.33
N HIS A 82 -6.06 7.45 -9.66
CA HIS A 82 -5.80 6.31 -10.52
C HIS A 82 -4.38 6.45 -11.07
N PRO A 83 -3.44 5.59 -10.67
CA PRO A 83 -2.07 5.64 -11.17
C PRO A 83 -2.07 5.36 -12.67
N HIS A 84 -1.47 6.25 -13.45
CA HIS A 84 -1.42 6.12 -14.90
C HIS A 84 -0.02 5.77 -15.37
N PHE A 85 0.99 6.38 -14.75
CA PHE A 85 2.39 6.19 -15.10
C PHE A 85 3.10 5.24 -14.14
N PHE A 86 4.19 4.66 -14.60
CA PHE A 86 5.06 3.78 -13.80
C PHE A 86 5.44 4.40 -12.45
N GLU A 87 5.80 5.68 -12.46
CA GLU A 87 6.22 6.46 -11.30
C GLU A 87 5.11 6.58 -10.26
N ASP A 88 3.85 6.70 -10.70
CA ASP A 88 2.69 6.80 -9.81
C ASP A 88 2.53 5.51 -8.99
N TYR A 89 2.68 4.36 -9.65
CA TYR A 89 2.63 3.06 -8.97
C TYR A 89 3.78 2.90 -7.98
N TYR A 90 4.98 3.34 -8.36
CA TYR A 90 6.16 3.29 -7.51
C TYR A 90 5.98 4.12 -6.23
N GLU A 91 5.46 5.35 -6.35
CA GLU A 91 5.24 6.24 -5.20
C GLU A 91 4.15 5.71 -4.26
N LEU A 92 3.07 5.13 -4.81
CA LEU A 92 1.93 4.67 -4.00
C LEU A 92 2.13 3.30 -3.37
N TYR A 93 2.66 2.35 -4.15
CA TYR A 93 2.74 0.93 -3.75
C TYR A 93 4.17 0.50 -3.42
N GLY A 94 5.12 1.42 -3.37
CA GLY A 94 6.44 1.16 -2.81
C GLY A 94 6.35 0.68 -1.36
N LEU A 95 7.41 0.07 -0.83
CA LEU A 95 7.39 -0.49 0.53
C LEU A 95 7.59 0.63 1.59
N PRO A 96 6.56 1.05 2.36
CA PRO A 96 6.74 2.05 3.41
C PRO A 96 7.42 1.42 4.64
N GLN A 97 8.03 2.25 5.49
CA GLN A 97 8.73 1.76 6.70
C GLN A 97 7.82 1.01 7.69
N GLY A 98 6.54 1.39 7.76
CA GLY A 98 5.51 0.81 8.65
C GLY A 98 4.47 -0.03 7.90
N TYR A 99 4.90 -0.85 6.93
CA TYR A 99 3.99 -1.59 6.07
C TYR A 99 3.12 -2.60 6.85
N ARG A 100 1.86 -2.73 6.41
CA ARG A 100 0.96 -3.77 6.90
C ARG A 100 1.08 -5.01 6.02
N VAL A 101 1.15 -6.16 6.66
CA VAL A 101 1.24 -7.46 5.98
C VAL A 101 0.04 -7.71 5.05
N THR A 102 -1.13 -7.21 5.42
CA THR A 102 -2.38 -7.33 4.66
C THR A 102 -2.31 -6.69 3.29
N GLU A 103 -1.53 -5.62 3.13
CA GLU A 103 -1.43 -4.82 1.91
C GLU A 103 -0.35 -5.35 0.94
N LEU A 104 0.53 -6.25 1.39
CA LEU A 104 1.68 -6.68 0.59
C LEU A 104 1.29 -7.33 -0.74
N LYS A 105 0.25 -8.17 -0.75
CA LYS A 105 -0.20 -8.84 -1.97
C LYS A 105 -0.78 -7.86 -2.98
N GLU A 106 -1.52 -6.87 -2.49
CA GLU A 106 -2.08 -5.79 -3.29
C GLU A 106 -0.96 -4.92 -3.89
N ASN A 107 0.03 -4.56 -3.07
CA ASN A 107 1.18 -3.78 -3.53
C ASN A 107 2.00 -4.54 -4.58
N ILE A 108 2.25 -5.84 -4.37
CA ILE A 108 2.92 -6.69 -5.36
C ILE A 108 2.14 -6.69 -6.68
N TYR A 109 0.81 -6.86 -6.61
CA TYR A 109 -0.04 -6.86 -7.80
C TYR A 109 0.05 -5.54 -8.58
N PHE A 110 -0.05 -4.40 -7.88
CA PHE A 110 0.02 -3.11 -8.55
C PHE A 110 1.42 -2.77 -9.06
N LEU A 111 2.48 -3.14 -8.36
CA LEU A 111 3.85 -3.00 -8.85
C LEU A 111 4.15 -3.94 -10.03
N TYR A 112 3.50 -5.10 -10.08
CA TYR A 112 3.54 -5.97 -11.27
C TYR A 112 2.85 -5.31 -12.46
N LEU A 113 1.66 -4.73 -12.26
CA LEU A 113 0.96 -3.95 -13.29
C LEU A 113 1.77 -2.72 -13.73
N ALA A 114 2.52 -2.09 -12.83
CA ALA A 114 3.36 -0.95 -13.16
C ALA A 114 4.34 -1.24 -14.30
N GLN A 115 4.81 -2.48 -14.43
CA GLN A 115 5.78 -2.86 -15.47
C GLN A 115 5.25 -2.71 -16.90
N SER A 116 3.93 -2.77 -17.10
CA SER A 116 3.30 -2.51 -18.40
C SER A 116 2.85 -1.07 -18.57
N ALA A 117 2.93 -0.25 -17.52
CA ALA A 117 2.54 1.15 -17.56
C ALA A 117 3.58 2.01 -18.31
N PRO A 118 3.15 3.07 -19.00
CA PRO A 118 4.08 4.02 -19.60
C PRO A 118 4.83 4.81 -18.52
N PHE A 119 6.06 5.20 -18.82
CA PHE A 119 6.81 6.16 -18.00
C PHE A 119 6.28 7.58 -18.23
N ARG A 120 6.44 8.45 -17.22
CA ARG A 120 6.18 9.88 -17.39
C ARG A 120 7.12 10.46 -18.44
N HIS A 121 6.66 11.53 -19.09
CA HIS A 121 7.50 12.32 -19.99
C HIS A 121 8.76 12.82 -19.22
N PRO A 122 9.97 12.87 -19.84
CA PRO A 122 11.21 13.26 -19.16
C PRO A 122 11.17 14.63 -18.44
N ARG A 123 10.24 15.50 -18.82
CA ARG A 123 10.00 16.77 -18.14
C ARG A 123 9.38 16.62 -16.73
N ASN A 124 8.62 15.55 -16.53
CA ASN A 124 7.84 15.26 -15.31
C ASN A 124 8.38 14.01 -14.60
N SER A 125 9.61 13.57 -14.91
CA SER A 125 10.28 12.49 -14.19
C SER A 125 10.62 12.91 -12.76
N LEU A 126 10.96 11.93 -11.92
CA LEU A 126 11.29 12.15 -10.51
C LEU A 126 12.58 12.98 -10.30
N CYS A 127 13.48 12.97 -11.29
CA CYS A 127 14.70 13.75 -11.30
C CYS A 127 14.77 14.60 -12.57
N LYS A 128 15.70 15.56 -12.62
CA LYS A 128 15.97 16.35 -13.82
C LYS A 128 16.65 15.47 -14.87
N ILE A 129 16.11 15.44 -16.08
CA ILE A 129 16.64 14.67 -17.21
C ILE A 129 16.85 15.63 -18.39
N GLU A 130 18.09 15.70 -18.88
CA GLU A 130 18.50 16.60 -19.96
C GLU A 130 18.75 15.86 -21.27
N THR A 131 19.24 14.61 -21.19
CA THR A 131 19.62 13.80 -22.36
C THR A 131 18.79 12.53 -22.47
N GLU A 132 18.69 11.98 -23.68
CA GLU A 132 18.01 10.70 -23.93
C GLU A 132 18.68 9.55 -23.17
N GLU A 133 20.01 9.51 -23.13
CA GLU A 133 20.75 8.48 -22.39
C GLU A 133 20.41 8.49 -20.89
N GLN A 134 20.28 9.68 -20.28
CA GLN A 134 19.83 9.82 -18.90
C GLN A 134 18.42 9.24 -18.72
N TYR A 135 17.52 9.46 -19.67
CA TYR A 135 16.17 8.87 -19.63
C TYR A 135 16.18 7.35 -19.74
N HIS A 136 17.05 6.79 -20.58
CA HIS A 136 17.23 5.34 -20.69
C HIS A 136 17.73 4.73 -19.38
N LYS A 137 18.78 5.31 -18.79
CA LYS A 137 19.29 4.86 -17.49
C LYS A 137 18.25 5.01 -16.38
N TYR A 138 17.52 6.13 -16.35
CA TYR A 138 16.43 6.36 -15.40
C TYR A 138 15.39 5.23 -15.42
N ARG A 139 14.92 4.83 -16.61
CA ARG A 139 13.98 3.70 -16.73
C ARG A 139 14.54 2.39 -16.18
N ASN A 140 15.80 2.09 -16.48
CA ASN A 140 16.46 0.89 -15.96
C ASN A 140 16.58 0.91 -14.43
N LEU A 141 16.93 2.06 -13.84
CA LEU A 141 16.99 2.25 -12.39
C LEU A 141 15.60 2.07 -11.74
N MET A 142 14.55 2.61 -12.34
CA MET A 142 13.18 2.47 -11.86
C MET A 142 12.68 1.02 -11.95
N PHE A 143 12.97 0.32 -13.05
CA PHE A 143 12.67 -1.11 -13.16
C PHE A 143 13.43 -1.92 -12.11
N MET A 144 14.74 -1.67 -11.94
CA MET A 144 15.55 -2.32 -10.89
C MET A 144 14.91 -2.12 -9.52
N GLN A 145 14.56 -0.88 -9.18
CA GLN A 145 14.03 -0.55 -7.86
C GLN A 145 12.67 -1.21 -7.59
N VAL A 146 11.75 -1.21 -8.57
CA VAL A 146 10.44 -1.88 -8.42
C VAL A 146 10.60 -3.38 -8.26
N HIS A 147 11.46 -4.03 -9.05
CA HIS A 147 11.75 -5.46 -8.89
C HIS A 147 12.35 -5.77 -7.52
N LEU A 148 13.23 -4.90 -7.01
CA LEU A 148 13.79 -5.03 -5.67
C LEU A 148 12.72 -4.90 -4.58
N MET A 149 11.78 -3.98 -4.73
CA MET A 149 10.64 -3.82 -3.81
C MET A 149 9.73 -5.05 -3.82
N ILE A 150 9.34 -5.54 -5.00
CA ILE A 150 8.52 -6.76 -5.14
C ILE A 150 9.22 -7.95 -4.46
N MET A 151 10.52 -8.14 -4.73
CA MET A 151 11.32 -9.19 -4.09
C MET A 151 11.30 -9.08 -2.56
N ARG A 152 11.50 -7.88 -1.99
CA ARG A 152 11.46 -7.66 -0.53
C ARG A 152 10.08 -7.99 0.05
N MET A 153 9.00 -7.67 -0.67
CA MET A 153 7.63 -8.02 -0.25
C MET A 153 7.40 -9.54 -0.26
N TYR A 154 7.90 -10.26 -1.29
CA TYR A 154 7.84 -11.72 -1.31
C TYR A 154 8.65 -12.37 -0.19
N LEU A 155 9.86 -11.87 0.09
CA LEU A 155 10.66 -12.32 1.25
C LEU A 155 9.88 -12.16 2.55
N ARG A 156 9.17 -11.02 2.69
CA ARG A 156 8.34 -10.75 3.85
C ARG A 156 7.15 -11.71 3.92
N LEU A 157 6.44 -11.94 2.83
CA LEU A 157 5.35 -12.92 2.77
C LEU A 157 5.85 -14.32 3.17
N GLY A 158 6.98 -14.77 2.62
CA GLY A 158 7.59 -16.05 2.99
C GLY A 158 7.91 -16.14 4.49
N SER A 159 8.40 -15.05 5.10
CA SER A 159 8.71 -15.02 6.54
C SER A 159 7.50 -15.18 7.47
N LEU A 160 6.27 -14.95 6.98
CA LEU A 160 5.05 -15.15 7.76
C LEU A 160 4.73 -16.64 7.94
N PHE A 161 5.02 -17.42 6.90
CA PHE A 161 4.77 -18.86 6.86
C PHE A 161 6.00 -19.68 7.30
N ASP A 162 7.19 -19.07 7.32
CA ASP A 162 8.43 -19.67 7.83
C ASP A 162 8.54 -19.49 9.37
N LYS A 163 8.06 -20.47 10.13
CA LYS A 163 8.28 -20.54 11.58
C LYS A 163 9.77 -20.60 11.89
N ARG A 164 10.31 -19.69 12.72
CA ARG A 164 11.77 -19.52 12.93
C ARG A 164 12.51 -20.80 13.34
N HIS A 165 11.99 -21.51 14.35
CA HIS A 165 12.54 -22.76 14.89
C HIS A 165 11.44 -23.82 14.91
N LEU A 166 11.80 -25.06 14.57
CA LEU A 166 10.91 -26.21 14.63
C LEU A 166 11.33 -27.08 15.82
N TYR A 167 10.46 -27.19 16.82
CA TYR A 167 10.67 -28.02 18.01
C TYR A 167 9.87 -29.32 17.93
N PHE A 168 10.13 -30.27 18.84
CA PHE A 168 9.45 -31.57 18.85
C PHE A 168 7.95 -31.46 19.08
N HIS A 169 7.50 -30.58 19.99
CA HIS A 169 6.08 -30.34 20.29
C HIS A 169 5.34 -29.61 19.16
N ASP A 170 6.07 -29.07 18.18
CA ASP A 170 5.44 -28.45 17.01
C ASP A 170 4.96 -29.51 16.01
N LEU A 171 5.51 -30.73 16.07
CA LEU A 171 5.12 -31.83 15.19
C LEU A 171 3.67 -32.30 15.43
N ASP A 172 3.09 -31.94 16.58
CA ASP A 172 1.66 -32.09 16.83
C ASP A 172 0.80 -31.33 15.81
N PHE A 173 1.37 -30.36 15.08
CA PHE A 173 0.74 -29.61 14.00
C PHE A 173 1.42 -29.84 12.64
N ALA A 174 2.08 -30.99 12.47
CA ALA A 174 2.87 -31.31 11.28
C ALA A 174 2.11 -31.11 9.95
N ASP A 175 0.84 -31.52 9.87
CA ASP A 175 0.05 -31.37 8.64
C ASP A 175 -0.10 -29.90 8.20
N ASP A 176 -0.25 -28.98 9.16
CA ASP A 176 -0.42 -27.54 8.87
C ASP A 176 0.93 -26.87 8.62
N LEU A 177 1.97 -27.33 9.32
CA LEU A 177 3.34 -26.87 9.13
C LEU A 177 3.87 -27.25 7.74
N GLU A 178 3.55 -28.44 7.23
CA GLU A 178 3.89 -28.85 5.87
C GLU A 178 3.36 -27.82 4.86
N ILE A 179 2.07 -27.53 4.92
CA ILE A 179 1.40 -26.55 4.04
C ILE A 179 2.04 -25.16 4.19
N SER A 180 2.26 -24.71 5.42
CA SER A 180 2.88 -23.42 5.69
C SER A 180 4.28 -23.32 5.09
N PHE A 181 5.13 -24.35 5.27
CA PHE A 181 6.48 -24.35 4.72
C PHE A 181 6.50 -24.46 3.20
N LEU A 182 5.56 -25.18 2.58
CA LEU A 182 5.39 -25.20 1.13
C LEU A 182 5.04 -23.81 0.60
N ILE A 183 4.13 -23.09 1.25
CA ILE A 183 3.80 -21.69 0.91
C ILE A 183 5.01 -20.76 1.09
N ALA A 184 5.79 -20.93 2.16
CA ALA A 184 7.00 -20.14 2.36
C ALA A 184 8.02 -20.38 1.23
N ARG A 185 8.20 -21.65 0.81
CA ARG A 185 9.10 -22.04 -0.28
C ARG A 185 8.71 -21.37 -1.59
N THR A 186 7.43 -21.40 -1.96
CA THR A 186 6.97 -20.77 -3.21
C THR A 186 7.21 -19.26 -3.22
N TYR A 187 6.97 -18.56 -2.10
CA TYR A 187 7.28 -17.13 -2.02
C TYR A 187 8.78 -16.83 -2.14
N TYR A 188 9.65 -17.66 -1.57
CA TYR A 188 11.09 -17.50 -1.75
C TYR A 188 11.56 -17.81 -3.18
N GLU A 189 10.91 -18.74 -3.87
CA GLU A 189 11.15 -19.00 -5.29
C GLU A 189 10.71 -17.84 -6.19
N GLU A 190 9.55 -17.23 -5.92
CA GLU A 190 9.13 -16.03 -6.63
C GLU A 190 10.08 -14.85 -6.37
N ALA A 191 10.50 -14.64 -5.12
CA ALA A 191 11.47 -13.60 -4.77
C ALA A 191 12.79 -13.71 -5.56
N GLU A 192 13.25 -14.94 -5.81
CA GLU A 192 14.47 -15.22 -6.57
C GLU A 192 14.39 -14.71 -8.02
N LYS A 193 13.23 -14.87 -8.68
CA LYS A 193 13.00 -14.40 -10.05
C LYS A 193 13.10 -12.88 -10.14
N TYR A 194 12.44 -12.17 -9.21
CA TYR A 194 12.48 -10.71 -9.17
C TYR A 194 13.86 -10.16 -8.82
N TRP A 195 14.62 -10.86 -7.96
CA TRP A 195 16.02 -10.52 -7.71
C TRP A 195 16.88 -10.61 -8.98
N ALA A 196 16.74 -11.70 -9.75
CA ALA A 196 17.47 -11.88 -11.01
C ALA A 196 17.17 -10.76 -12.01
N SER A 197 15.89 -10.37 -12.14
CA SER A 197 15.49 -9.22 -12.97
C SER A 197 16.06 -7.90 -12.45
N ALA A 198 16.02 -7.64 -11.14
CA ALA A 198 16.62 -6.43 -10.56
C ALA A 198 18.13 -6.35 -10.87
N LYS A 199 18.85 -7.47 -10.70
CA LYS A 199 20.28 -7.55 -11.02
C LYS A 199 20.55 -7.28 -12.51
N ARG A 200 19.73 -7.82 -13.41
CA ARG A 200 19.84 -7.55 -14.86
C ARG A 200 19.71 -6.06 -15.17
N TYR A 201 18.66 -5.40 -14.64
CA TYR A 201 18.45 -3.97 -14.85
C TYR A 201 19.54 -3.10 -14.21
N ALA A 202 20.07 -3.50 -13.05
CA ALA A 202 21.20 -2.83 -12.42
C ALA A 202 22.44 -2.85 -13.33
N GLN A 203 22.74 -4.01 -13.92
CA GLN A 203 23.85 -4.17 -14.88
C GLN A 203 23.62 -3.39 -16.18
N GLU A 204 22.38 -3.31 -16.66
CA GLU A 204 22.04 -2.49 -17.83
C GLU A 204 22.17 -0.99 -17.55
N ALA A 205 21.74 -0.53 -16.37
CA ALA A 205 21.94 0.85 -15.93
C ALA A 205 23.42 1.20 -15.75
N ASP A 206 24.25 0.24 -15.34
CA ASP A 206 25.68 0.44 -15.10
C ASP A 206 26.51 0.68 -16.36
N LYS A 207 26.00 0.26 -17.53
CA LYS A 207 26.63 0.57 -18.83
C LYS A 207 26.79 2.08 -19.06
N HIS A 208 25.95 2.88 -18.43
CA HIS A 208 25.99 4.34 -18.48
C HIS A 208 26.80 4.89 -17.30
N ARG A 209 27.98 5.46 -17.61
CA ARG A 209 28.99 5.89 -16.60
C ARG A 209 28.65 7.13 -15.80
N PHE A 210 27.71 7.96 -16.26
CA PHE A 210 27.27 9.17 -15.53
C PHE A 210 26.24 8.81 -14.45
N GLU A 211 26.10 9.63 -13.42
CA GLU A 211 25.09 9.44 -12.37
C GLU A 211 23.85 10.31 -12.61
N ILE A 212 22.70 9.83 -12.15
CA ILE A 212 21.44 10.58 -12.14
C ILE A 212 21.16 11.07 -10.71
N ASP A 213 20.45 12.19 -10.58
CA ASP A 213 20.03 12.77 -9.30
C ASP A 213 18.92 11.94 -8.62
N LEU A 214 19.24 10.67 -8.33
CA LEU A 214 18.45 9.70 -7.56
C LEU A 214 19.40 8.93 -6.63
N PRO A 215 20.01 9.61 -5.64
CA PRO A 215 21.16 9.10 -4.91
C PRO A 215 20.89 7.74 -4.26
N THR A 216 19.74 7.55 -3.62
CA THR A 216 19.40 6.28 -2.95
C THR A 216 19.32 5.10 -3.93
N ILE A 217 18.74 5.31 -5.10
CA ILE A 217 18.58 4.26 -6.13
C ILE A 217 19.93 3.99 -6.80
N GLU A 218 20.72 5.04 -7.04
CA GLU A 218 22.07 4.91 -7.59
C GLU A 218 23.02 4.16 -6.66
N THR A 219 23.00 4.48 -5.37
CA THR A 219 23.74 3.72 -4.35
C THR A 219 23.30 2.26 -4.34
N THR A 220 22.00 1.99 -4.37
CA THR A 220 21.48 0.61 -4.42
C THR A 220 21.98 -0.13 -5.67
N ARG A 221 21.99 0.53 -6.84
CA ARG A 221 22.53 -0.03 -8.09
C ARG A 221 24.02 -0.35 -7.94
N PHE A 222 24.79 0.57 -7.37
CA PHE A 222 26.22 0.37 -7.10
C PHE A 222 26.47 -0.82 -6.18
N GLU A 223 25.73 -0.93 -5.06
CA GLU A 223 25.84 -2.06 -4.12
C GLU A 223 25.50 -3.42 -4.77
N ILE A 224 24.52 -3.45 -5.68
CA ILE A 224 24.14 -4.67 -6.43
C ILE A 224 25.25 -5.07 -7.39
N VAL A 225 25.83 -4.11 -8.12
CA VAL A 225 26.88 -4.37 -9.13
C VAL A 225 28.19 -4.80 -8.49
N THR A 226 28.58 -4.14 -7.39
CA THR A 226 29.78 -4.49 -6.60
C THR A 226 29.62 -5.80 -5.83
N GLY A 227 28.38 -6.23 -5.58
CA GLY A 227 28.06 -7.43 -4.82
C GLY A 227 28.03 -7.23 -3.30
N GLU A 228 28.09 -5.98 -2.82
CA GLU A 228 27.85 -5.63 -1.42
C GLU A 228 26.41 -6.02 -1.01
N LEU A 229 25.45 -5.77 -1.91
CA LEU A 229 24.06 -6.18 -1.75
C LEU A 229 23.80 -7.47 -2.55
N ASP A 230 23.84 -8.61 -1.86
CA ASP A 230 23.51 -9.92 -2.45
C ASP A 230 22.32 -10.59 -1.74
N PHE A 231 21.12 -10.37 -2.30
CA PHE A 231 19.91 -11.05 -1.83
C PHE A 231 19.83 -12.52 -2.26
N GLN A 232 20.58 -12.95 -3.28
CA GLN A 232 20.59 -14.36 -3.72
C GLN A 232 21.02 -15.25 -2.57
N ARG A 233 22.11 -14.90 -1.89
CA ARG A 233 22.62 -15.61 -0.72
C ARG A 233 21.60 -15.68 0.43
N ILE A 234 20.86 -14.60 0.66
CA ILE A 234 19.84 -14.54 1.71
C ILE A 234 18.67 -15.48 1.36
N ILE A 235 18.14 -15.38 0.13
CA ILE A 235 17.05 -16.23 -0.38
C ILE A 235 17.44 -17.71 -0.31
N HIS A 236 18.64 -18.07 -0.77
CA HIS A 236 19.13 -19.46 -0.73
C HIS A 236 19.22 -20.00 0.71
N ARG A 237 19.67 -19.16 1.66
CA ARG A 237 19.71 -19.54 3.08
C ARG A 237 18.30 -19.76 3.65
N HIS A 238 17.31 -18.96 3.25
CA HIS A 238 15.92 -19.17 3.64
C HIS A 238 15.36 -20.48 3.04
N LYS A 239 15.52 -20.69 1.74
CA LYS A 239 15.10 -21.93 1.04
C LYS A 239 15.73 -23.17 1.68
N LYS A 240 17.04 -23.16 1.96
CA LYS A 240 17.73 -24.27 2.62
C LYS A 240 17.16 -24.58 4.00
N ARG A 241 16.85 -23.55 4.80
CA ARG A 241 16.24 -23.73 6.13
C ARG A 241 14.83 -24.29 6.05
N VAL A 242 14.01 -23.78 5.14
CA VAL A 242 12.64 -24.28 4.93
C VAL A 242 12.65 -25.74 4.46
N ASN A 243 13.52 -26.08 3.50
CA ASN A 243 13.65 -27.46 3.00
C ASN A 243 14.10 -28.43 4.10
N ALA A 244 14.99 -28.01 4.99
CA ALA A 244 15.40 -28.83 6.13
C ALA A 244 14.22 -29.09 7.10
N LYS A 245 13.38 -28.08 7.35
CA LYS A 245 12.18 -28.22 8.19
C LYS A 245 11.12 -29.11 7.53
N LEU A 246 10.92 -28.94 6.21
CA LEU A 246 10.04 -29.81 5.42
C LEU A 246 10.48 -31.27 5.54
N ALA A 247 11.77 -31.57 5.39
CA ALA A 247 12.26 -32.94 5.51
C ALA A 247 11.96 -33.57 6.89
N VAL A 248 12.08 -32.80 7.98
CA VAL A 248 11.73 -33.27 9.33
C VAL A 248 10.23 -33.51 9.48
N VAL A 249 9.41 -32.61 8.96
CA VAL A 249 7.94 -32.74 8.99
C VAL A 249 7.49 -33.93 8.12
N ASP A 250 8.08 -34.09 6.94
CA ASP A 250 7.80 -35.19 6.01
C ASP A 250 8.14 -36.54 6.66
N GLU A 251 9.31 -36.68 7.27
CA GLU A 251 9.71 -37.89 7.97
C GLU A 251 8.74 -38.24 9.13
N PHE A 252 8.26 -37.23 9.85
CA PHE A 252 7.27 -37.42 10.92
C PHE A 252 5.92 -37.87 10.36
N LEU A 253 5.43 -37.21 9.31
CA LEU A 253 4.17 -37.55 8.66
C LEU A 253 4.18 -38.91 7.97
N ASP A 254 5.33 -39.36 7.46
CA ASP A 254 5.47 -40.69 6.86
C ASP A 254 5.41 -41.81 7.92
N LYS A 255 5.82 -41.51 9.17
CA LYS A 255 5.69 -42.43 10.32
C LYS A 255 4.25 -42.49 10.86
N GLU A 256 3.60 -41.33 10.98
CA GLU A 256 2.26 -41.21 11.60
C GLU A 256 1.09 -41.36 10.59
N GLY A 257 1.36 -41.24 9.29
CA GLY A 257 0.40 -41.28 8.19
C GLY A 257 -0.11 -39.91 7.74
N ARG A 258 -0.46 -39.79 6.44
CA ARG A 258 -0.98 -38.57 5.80
C ARG A 258 -2.42 -38.76 5.27
N PRO A 259 -3.40 -37.93 5.67
CA PRO A 259 -3.39 -37.05 6.84
C PRO A 259 -3.41 -37.87 8.15
N ARG A 260 -2.89 -37.29 9.23
CA ARG A 260 -2.80 -38.00 10.52
C ARG A 260 -4.18 -38.47 11.00
N PRO A 261 -4.28 -39.64 11.68
CA PRO A 261 -5.54 -40.17 12.19
C PRO A 261 -6.31 -39.19 13.07
N VAL A 262 -5.60 -38.39 13.89
CA VAL A 262 -6.19 -37.35 14.74
C VAL A 262 -6.86 -36.26 13.90
N LYS A 263 -6.17 -35.76 12.87
CA LYS A 263 -6.73 -34.74 11.96
C LYS A 263 -7.94 -35.26 11.19
N LEU A 264 -7.92 -36.53 10.77
CA LEU A 264 -9.07 -37.19 10.15
C LEU A 264 -10.28 -37.27 11.09
N ARG A 265 -10.07 -37.60 12.37
CA ARG A 265 -11.13 -37.59 13.39
C ARG A 265 -11.71 -36.18 13.54
N MET A 266 -10.86 -35.18 13.76
CA MET A 266 -11.30 -33.79 13.87
C MET A 266 -12.10 -33.32 12.63
N LEU A 267 -11.66 -33.66 11.42
CA LEU A 267 -12.38 -33.31 10.20
C LEU A 267 -13.76 -33.98 10.12
N LYS A 268 -13.86 -35.24 10.54
CA LYS A 268 -15.15 -35.94 10.65
C LYS A 268 -16.06 -35.29 11.69
N ASP A 269 -15.51 -34.91 12.85
CA ASP A 269 -16.27 -34.26 13.93
C ASP A 269 -16.80 -32.89 13.47
N ILE A 270 -15.98 -32.11 12.77
CA ILE A 270 -16.39 -30.85 12.13
C ILE A 270 -17.50 -31.09 11.12
N GLN A 271 -17.36 -32.08 10.25
CA GLN A 271 -18.40 -32.41 9.26
C GLN A 271 -19.70 -32.82 9.96
N ASN A 272 -19.61 -33.60 11.04
CA ASN A 272 -20.76 -34.04 11.82
C ASN A 272 -21.44 -32.87 12.52
N MET A 273 -20.71 -31.89 13.07
CA MET A 273 -21.28 -30.69 13.71
C MET A 273 -22.18 -29.87 12.77
N TYR A 274 -21.89 -29.86 11.47
CA TYR A 274 -22.70 -29.15 10.48
C TYR A 274 -23.88 -29.97 9.94
N ASN A 275 -24.01 -31.24 10.32
CA ASN A 275 -25.18 -32.05 10.00
C ASN A 275 -26.32 -31.70 10.96
N GLU A 276 -27.53 -31.48 10.43
CA GLU A 276 -28.71 -31.07 11.24
C GLU A 276 -29.11 -32.13 12.30
N ASP A 277 -28.72 -33.38 12.09
CA ASP A 277 -28.98 -34.51 13.00
C ASP A 277 -27.90 -34.70 14.09
N PHE A 278 -26.97 -33.74 14.25
CA PHE A 278 -25.87 -33.86 15.20
C PHE A 278 -26.37 -33.83 16.64
N THR A 279 -26.34 -34.98 17.30
CA THR A 279 -26.39 -35.09 18.75
C THR A 279 -24.96 -35.06 19.26
N ALA A 280 -24.60 -34.05 20.06
CA ALA A 280 -23.29 -34.00 20.69
C ALA A 280 -23.11 -35.24 21.58
N ASP A 281 -22.05 -36.00 21.35
CA ASP A 281 -21.67 -37.06 22.27
C ASP A 281 -21.47 -36.46 23.67
N PRO A 282 -22.05 -37.05 24.73
CA PRO A 282 -21.89 -36.51 26.07
C PRO A 282 -20.40 -36.46 26.41
N LEU A 283 -19.92 -35.28 26.83
CA LEU A 283 -18.53 -35.07 27.22
C LEU A 283 -18.16 -36.09 28.31
N GLN A 284 -17.36 -37.09 27.96
CA GLN A 284 -16.81 -38.01 28.94
C GLN A 284 -15.70 -37.29 29.72
N MET A 285 -15.57 -37.61 31.01
CA MET A 285 -14.46 -37.08 31.80
C MET A 285 -13.13 -37.45 31.13
N PRO A 286 -12.17 -36.49 31.02
CA PRO A 286 -10.87 -36.78 30.45
C PRO A 286 -10.20 -37.88 31.29
N ARG A 287 -9.83 -38.99 30.65
CA ARG A 287 -9.08 -40.06 31.31
C ARG A 287 -7.59 -39.75 31.19
N LEU A 288 -6.88 -39.81 32.31
CA LEU A 288 -5.43 -39.68 32.32
C LEU A 288 -4.82 -40.85 31.53
N ASN A 289 -3.73 -40.59 30.81
CA ASN A 289 -3.05 -41.61 30.03
C ASN A 289 -2.45 -42.67 30.97
N GLU A 290 -2.58 -43.96 30.66
CA GLU A 290 -2.24 -45.05 31.60
C GLU A 290 -0.76 -45.04 32.05
N GLU A 291 0.12 -44.49 31.23
CA GLU A 291 1.55 -44.34 31.50
C GLU A 291 1.86 -43.23 32.53
N TRP A 292 0.91 -42.33 32.76
CA TRP A 292 1.05 -41.19 33.66
C TRP A 292 0.50 -41.58 35.03
N ASN A 293 1.26 -42.37 35.77
CA ASN A 293 0.96 -42.78 37.15
C ASN A 293 1.17 -41.62 38.16
N GLU A 294 0.64 -40.44 37.84
CA GLU A 294 0.65 -39.30 38.74
C GLU A 294 -0.62 -39.36 39.61
N LYS A 295 -0.44 -39.22 40.92
CA LYS A 295 -1.59 -38.98 41.80
C LYS A 295 -2.26 -37.69 41.34
N PRO A 296 -3.59 -37.66 41.16
CA PRO A 296 -4.26 -36.44 40.75
C PRO A 296 -3.92 -35.32 41.74
N LEU A 297 -3.49 -34.17 41.20
CA LEU A 297 -3.10 -32.97 41.97
C LEU A 297 -4.22 -32.48 42.90
N PHE A 298 -5.47 -32.84 42.57
CA PHE A 298 -6.65 -32.54 43.35
C PHE A 298 -7.31 -33.86 43.76
N PRO A 299 -7.73 -34.00 45.03
CA PRO A 299 -8.57 -35.13 45.44
C PRO A 299 -9.85 -35.16 44.60
N GLU A 300 -10.39 -36.36 44.36
CA GLU A 300 -11.62 -36.53 43.59
C GLU A 300 -12.73 -35.63 44.14
N ILE A 301 -13.37 -34.88 43.24
CA ILE A 301 -14.58 -34.12 43.59
C ILE A 301 -15.62 -35.16 44.01
N PRO A 302 -16.19 -35.07 45.22
CA PRO A 302 -17.20 -36.04 45.65
C PRO A 302 -18.33 -36.06 44.62
N ALA A 303 -18.77 -37.26 44.25
CA ALA A 303 -19.87 -37.42 43.31
C ALA A 303 -21.07 -36.60 43.80
N PRO A 304 -21.75 -35.84 42.91
CA PRO A 304 -22.93 -35.10 43.31
C PRO A 304 -23.96 -36.09 43.86
N GLU A 305 -24.43 -35.84 45.09
CA GLU A 305 -25.48 -36.64 45.71
C GLU A 305 -26.71 -36.63 44.78
N GLU A 306 -27.31 -37.81 44.57
CA GLU A 306 -28.43 -38.02 43.66
C GLU A 306 -29.55 -36.98 43.91
N GLY A 307 -29.63 -35.98 43.04
CA GLY A 307 -30.65 -34.92 43.11
C GLY A 307 -30.14 -33.49 42.97
N GLY A 308 -28.83 -33.25 43.02
CA GLY A 308 -28.26 -31.95 42.67
C GLY A 308 -28.00 -31.85 41.16
N LEU A 309 -28.84 -31.12 40.42
CA LEU A 309 -28.47 -30.66 39.08
C LEU A 309 -27.22 -29.75 39.17
N PRO A 310 -26.26 -29.87 38.23
CA PRO A 310 -25.04 -29.07 38.23
C PRO A 310 -25.30 -27.57 38.03
#